data_AF-A0A8B7P1N8-F1
#
_entry.id   AF-A0A8B7P1N8-F1
#
_cell.length_a   1.000
_cell.length_b   1.000
_cell.length_c   1.000
_cell.angle_alpha   90.00
_cell.angle_beta   90.00
_cell.angle_gamma   90.00
#
_symmetry.space_group_name_H-M   'P 1'
#
loop_
_entity.id
_entity.type
_entity.pdbx_description
1 polymer ?
#
loop_
_entity_poly.entity_id
_entity_poly.type
_entity_poly.pdbx_seq_one_letter_code
_entity_poly.pdbx_strand_id
1 'polypeptide(L)'
;MITLFCAILCSLLVLASSSPIEGVTARPDDFRYLTAYSEPDSIGENYTFYEYTPELSVVMMNNVIDSVCATGFWILYDSINYIDRFVSCIYHGVSACATFAPACQNRASSLRYAGSPYGLNNDYYNLYQEIYLGGEEFRGEKDAADLGDFDLTISSLVVTGQSAWTFYRGLNYTGLPMCMYPDGHYTNDGIDIDYGFIFDMSEFGWPDNSIRSVRRGCHVQNVVRAPVNRTPGGGKTSMTSAPEEMDAMSITSVHTVHV
;
A
#
# COMPACT_ATOMS: atom_id res chain seq x y z
N MET A 1 -18.89 46.67 72.25
CA MET A 1 -17.71 47.44 71.82
C MET A 1 -16.60 46.45 71.50
N ILE A 2 -16.11 46.45 70.25
CA ILE A 2 -14.74 46.06 69.83
C ILE A 2 -14.47 44.53 69.81
N THR A 3 -14.82 43.83 68.72
CA THR A 3 -13.96 43.37 67.58
C THR A 3 -12.83 42.39 67.94
N LEU A 4 -12.84 41.17 67.39
CA LEU A 4 -11.67 40.59 66.72
C LEU A 4 -12.02 39.41 65.80
N PHE A 5 -11.49 39.49 64.58
CA PHE A 5 -11.57 38.56 63.45
C PHE A 5 -10.77 37.27 63.69
N CYS A 6 -11.22 36.14 63.13
CA CYS A 6 -10.29 35.14 62.57
C CYS A 6 -10.98 34.33 61.46
N ALA A 7 -10.64 34.67 60.21
CA ALA A 7 -11.01 33.93 59.02
C ALA A 7 -10.13 32.68 58.91
N ILE A 8 -10.73 31.52 58.62
CA ILE A 8 -9.99 30.33 58.16
C ILE A 8 -10.58 29.92 56.82
N LEU A 9 -9.81 30.24 55.77
CA LEU A 9 -9.91 29.69 54.42
C LEU A 9 -9.78 28.16 54.49
N CYS A 10 -10.82 27.44 54.07
CA CYS A 10 -10.73 26.00 53.83
C CYS A 10 -10.41 25.79 52.35
N SER A 11 -9.11 25.64 52.04
CA SER A 11 -8.61 25.39 50.70
C SER A 11 -9.01 23.97 50.25
N LEU A 12 -9.87 23.87 49.25
CA LEU A 12 -10.16 22.64 48.50
C LEU A 12 -8.92 22.24 47.69
N LEU A 13 -8.19 21.23 48.15
CA LEU A 13 -7.14 20.55 47.39
C LEU A 13 -7.80 19.54 46.44
N VAL A 14 -8.03 19.94 45.19
CA VAL A 14 -8.37 19.02 44.10
C VAL A 14 -7.07 18.38 43.63
N LEU A 15 -6.86 17.12 43.99
CA LEU A 15 -5.80 16.29 43.40
C LEU A 15 -6.25 15.91 41.99
N ALA A 16 -5.85 16.70 41.00
CA ALA A 16 -5.93 16.30 39.60
C ALA A 16 -4.90 15.18 39.36
N SER A 17 -5.38 13.93 39.29
CA SER A 17 -4.57 12.81 38.83
C SER A 17 -4.35 12.95 37.32
N SER A 18 -3.27 13.60 36.92
CA SER A 18 -2.79 13.55 35.54
C SER A 18 -2.13 12.19 35.32
N SER A 19 -2.88 11.22 34.81
CA SER A 19 -2.27 10.07 34.16
C SER A 19 -1.46 10.58 32.97
N PRO A 20 -0.16 10.21 32.86
CA PRO A 20 0.61 10.57 31.68
C PRO A 20 -0.05 9.91 30.48
N ILE A 21 -0.49 10.74 29.54
CA ILE A 21 -0.80 10.30 28.19
C ILE A 21 0.56 9.89 27.62
N GLU A 22 0.85 8.59 27.58
CA GLU A 22 1.91 8.06 26.73
C GLU A 22 1.48 8.37 25.30
N GLY A 23 1.88 9.55 24.83
CA GLY A 23 1.92 9.82 23.41
C GLY A 23 2.89 8.81 22.83
N VAL A 24 2.36 7.78 22.17
CA VAL A 24 3.15 6.97 21.25
C VAL A 24 3.64 7.95 20.19
N THR A 25 4.85 8.48 20.39
CA THR A 25 5.58 9.19 19.36
C THR A 25 5.93 8.13 18.33
N ALA A 26 5.13 8.04 17.27
CA ALA A 26 5.48 7.29 16.07
C ALA A 26 6.92 7.66 15.72
N ARG A 27 7.76 6.66 15.47
CA ARG A 27 9.15 6.96 15.13
C ARG A 27 9.17 7.67 13.78
N PRO A 28 10.14 8.58 13.51
CA PRO A 28 10.21 9.28 12.22
C PRO A 28 10.26 8.36 10.98
N ASP A 29 10.69 7.12 11.17
CA ASP A 29 10.78 6.00 10.23
C ASP A 29 9.44 5.23 10.05
N ASP A 30 8.40 5.52 10.83
CA ASP A 30 7.04 4.97 10.67
C ASP A 30 6.23 5.65 9.55
N PHE A 31 6.85 6.57 8.80
CA PHE A 31 6.21 7.26 7.69
C PHE A 31 6.75 6.77 6.34
N ARG A 32 5.85 6.71 5.35
CA ARG A 32 6.23 6.35 4.00
C ARG A 32 7.13 7.42 3.38
N TYR A 33 8.12 6.98 2.63
CA TYR A 33 8.93 7.84 1.78
C TYR A 33 9.49 7.02 0.62
N LEU A 34 9.85 7.70 -0.46
CA LEU A 34 10.64 7.12 -1.54
C LEU A 34 11.70 8.11 -1.95
N THR A 35 12.96 7.77 -1.75
CA THR A 35 14.09 8.51 -2.34
C THR A 35 14.43 7.85 -3.66
N ALA A 36 14.20 8.56 -4.75
CA ALA A 36 14.53 8.13 -6.10
C ALA A 36 15.93 8.60 -6.47
N TYR A 37 16.62 7.79 -7.28
CA TYR A 37 17.98 8.03 -7.72
C TYR A 37 18.07 7.90 -9.25
N SER A 38 18.88 8.76 -9.86
CA SER A 38 19.04 8.83 -11.31
C SER A 38 19.92 7.72 -11.89
N GLU A 39 20.57 6.92 -11.04
CA GLU A 39 21.45 5.83 -11.43
C GLU A 39 21.11 4.56 -10.61
N PRO A 40 21.53 3.37 -11.09
CA PRO A 40 21.48 2.13 -10.31
C PRO A 40 22.19 2.23 -8.96
N ASP A 41 21.85 1.33 -8.03
CA ASP A 41 22.53 1.15 -6.74
C ASP A 41 22.50 2.37 -5.81
N SER A 42 21.44 3.17 -5.93
CA SER A 42 21.11 4.29 -5.04
C SER A 42 22.16 5.40 -5.03
N ILE A 43 22.66 5.75 -6.22
CA ILE A 43 23.61 6.84 -6.47
C ILE A 43 23.08 7.81 -7.53
N GLY A 44 23.81 8.91 -7.75
CA GLY A 44 23.42 9.97 -8.69
C GLY A 44 22.54 11.05 -8.07
N GLU A 45 21.90 11.84 -8.93
CA GLU A 45 20.93 12.87 -8.54
C GLU A 45 19.73 12.20 -7.88
N ASN A 46 19.19 12.82 -6.81
CA ASN A 46 18.11 12.22 -6.05
C ASN A 46 17.08 13.23 -5.56
N TYR A 47 15.87 12.71 -5.31
CA TYR A 47 14.77 13.45 -4.74
C TYR A 47 13.92 12.53 -3.86
N THR A 48 13.47 13.02 -2.71
CA THR A 48 12.63 12.27 -1.78
C THR A 48 11.16 12.69 -1.90
N PHE A 49 10.31 11.71 -2.15
CA PHE A 49 8.87 11.83 -2.24
C PHE A 49 8.20 11.33 -0.95
N TYR A 50 7.22 12.08 -0.46
CA TYR A 50 6.35 11.69 0.66
C TYR A 50 4.88 11.61 0.25
N GLU A 51 4.55 12.21 -0.89
CA GLU A 51 3.20 12.39 -1.37
C GLU A 51 3.08 11.95 -2.84
N TYR A 52 1.84 11.90 -3.31
CA TYR A 52 1.53 11.64 -4.71
C TYR A 52 2.14 12.75 -5.58
N THR A 53 2.82 12.37 -6.66
CA THR A 53 3.42 13.31 -7.59
C THR A 53 2.92 13.00 -9.00
N PRO A 54 1.95 13.77 -9.53
CA PRO A 54 1.33 13.50 -10.83
C PRO A 54 2.25 13.83 -12.01
N GLU A 55 3.30 14.61 -11.79
CA GLU A 55 4.24 14.99 -12.84
C GLU A 55 5.65 15.13 -12.24
N LEU A 56 6.58 14.26 -12.63
CA LEU A 56 7.95 14.26 -12.11
C LEU A 56 8.85 15.32 -12.74
N SER A 57 8.42 15.96 -13.83
CA SER A 57 9.18 17.02 -14.50
C SER A 57 9.41 18.22 -13.58
N VAL A 58 8.46 18.48 -12.67
CA VAL A 58 8.49 19.61 -11.72
C VAL A 58 9.60 19.49 -10.66
N VAL A 59 10.16 18.28 -10.50
CA VAL A 59 11.28 17.99 -9.59
C VAL A 59 12.49 17.41 -10.32
N MET A 60 12.54 17.53 -11.66
CA MET A 60 13.63 17.04 -12.50
C MET A 60 13.88 15.52 -12.40
N MET A 61 12.85 14.74 -12.05
CA MET A 61 12.92 13.27 -11.93
C MET A 61 12.18 12.53 -13.05
N ASN A 62 11.79 13.23 -14.11
CA ASN A 62 11.06 12.64 -15.23
C ASN A 62 11.97 11.77 -16.10
N ASN A 63 11.62 10.51 -16.29
CA ASN A 63 12.33 9.53 -17.13
C ASN A 63 13.81 9.34 -16.74
N VAL A 64 14.15 9.53 -15.47
CA VAL A 64 15.53 9.35 -14.98
C VAL A 64 15.66 8.37 -13.80
N ILE A 65 14.55 7.93 -13.20
CA ILE A 65 14.61 7.08 -12.01
C ILE A 65 15.08 5.66 -12.38
N ASP A 66 16.18 5.23 -11.79
CA ASP A 66 16.78 3.90 -12.00
C ASP A 66 16.83 3.04 -10.73
N SER A 67 16.93 3.67 -9.56
CA SER A 67 16.88 2.98 -8.28
C SER A 67 16.18 3.80 -7.21
N VAL A 68 15.77 3.14 -6.13
CA VAL A 68 15.04 3.76 -5.02
C VAL A 68 15.53 3.23 -3.68
N CYS A 69 15.46 4.07 -2.65
CA CYS A 69 15.49 3.67 -1.23
C CYS A 69 14.22 4.18 -0.56
N ALA A 70 13.42 3.28 0.01
CA ALA A 70 12.05 3.64 0.37
C ALA A 70 11.49 2.80 1.53
N THR A 71 10.43 3.34 2.12
CA THR A 71 9.49 2.64 3.00
C THR A 71 8.08 2.89 2.45
N GLY A 72 7.29 1.83 2.28
CA GLY A 72 5.92 1.91 1.76
C GLY A 72 5.69 1.05 0.52
N PHE A 73 4.46 1.07 0.01
CA PHE A 73 4.08 0.50 -1.28
C PHE A 73 3.95 1.64 -2.29
N TRP A 74 4.88 1.72 -3.24
CA TRP A 74 5.01 2.77 -4.23
C TRP A 74 4.80 2.24 -5.64
N ILE A 75 4.10 3.03 -6.45
CA ILE A 75 3.75 2.71 -7.84
C ILE A 75 4.24 3.86 -8.71
N LEU A 76 5.06 3.55 -9.69
CA LEU A 76 5.64 4.48 -10.65
C LEU A 76 5.03 4.21 -12.02
N TYR A 77 4.60 5.26 -12.70
CA TYR A 77 3.92 5.20 -13.99
C TYR A 77 4.76 5.89 -15.05
N ASP A 78 4.73 5.38 -16.27
CA ASP A 78 5.48 5.95 -17.38
C ASP A 78 4.81 7.16 -18.04
N SER A 79 3.60 7.51 -17.59
CA SER A 79 2.88 8.70 -17.99
C SER A 79 2.57 9.58 -16.79
N ILE A 80 2.22 10.84 -17.05
CA ILE A 80 1.74 11.78 -16.03
C ILE A 80 0.34 11.37 -15.54
N ASN A 81 -0.06 11.91 -14.38
CA ASN A 81 -1.38 11.72 -13.76
C ASN A 81 -1.75 10.25 -13.51
N TYR A 82 -0.76 9.39 -13.22
CA TYR A 82 -0.95 7.99 -12.83
C TYR A 82 -1.65 7.13 -13.88
N ILE A 83 -1.69 7.59 -15.13
CA ILE A 83 -2.19 6.83 -16.26
C ILE A 83 -1.11 5.83 -16.62
N ASP A 84 -1.49 4.57 -16.85
CA ASP A 84 -0.54 3.59 -17.34
C ASP A 84 -0.80 3.30 -18.82
N ARG A 85 0.22 3.48 -19.66
CA ARG A 85 0.18 3.02 -21.05
C ARG A 85 0.81 1.63 -21.20
N PHE A 86 1.48 1.16 -20.17
CA PHE A 86 2.26 -0.07 -20.15
C PHE A 86 2.03 -0.81 -18.81
N VAL A 87 3.10 -1.20 -18.12
CA VAL A 87 3.05 -1.91 -16.83
C VAL A 87 3.69 -1.00 -15.80
N SER A 88 2.95 -0.70 -14.73
CA SER A 88 3.43 0.09 -13.62
C SER A 88 4.58 -0.60 -12.89
N CYS A 89 5.52 0.21 -12.42
CA CYS A 89 6.70 -0.25 -11.72
C CYS A 89 6.48 -0.12 -10.22
N ILE A 90 6.52 -1.25 -9.51
CA ILE A 90 6.23 -1.28 -8.09
C ILE A 90 7.48 -1.43 -7.28
N TYR A 91 7.54 -0.64 -6.23
CA TYR A 91 8.42 -0.85 -5.10
C TYR A 91 7.58 -1.10 -3.86
N HIS A 92 7.92 -2.11 -3.08
CA HIS A 92 7.36 -2.30 -1.73
C HIS A 92 8.46 -2.78 -0.79
N GLY A 93 8.52 -2.20 0.40
CA GLY A 93 9.56 -2.54 1.38
C GLY A 93 9.60 -1.60 2.58
N VAL A 94 10.45 -1.93 3.55
CA VAL A 94 10.70 -1.13 4.76
C VAL A 94 12.19 -0.82 4.85
N SER A 95 12.54 0.46 4.70
CA SER A 95 13.91 0.98 4.79
C SER A 95 14.90 0.18 3.94
N ALA A 96 14.50 -0.14 2.70
CA ALA A 96 15.27 -0.96 1.78
C ALA A 96 15.54 -0.23 0.47
N CYS A 97 16.58 -0.64 -0.24
CA CYS A 97 16.93 -0.08 -1.54
C CYS A 97 16.84 -1.14 -2.64
N ALA A 98 16.48 -0.72 -3.85
CA ALA A 98 16.42 -1.59 -5.02
C ALA A 98 16.73 -0.82 -6.30
N THR A 99 17.47 -1.47 -7.20
CA THR A 99 17.61 -1.05 -8.60
C THR A 99 16.45 -1.66 -9.39
N PHE A 100 15.76 -0.83 -10.18
CA PHE A 100 14.65 -1.30 -11.01
C PHE A 100 15.15 -2.22 -12.13
N ALA A 101 14.29 -3.15 -12.57
CA ALA A 101 14.56 -3.93 -13.78
C ALA A 101 14.64 -3.00 -15.02
N PRO A 102 15.35 -3.39 -16.09
CA PRO A 102 15.51 -2.54 -17.28
C PRO A 102 14.19 -2.07 -17.93
N ALA A 103 13.10 -2.81 -17.74
CA ALA A 103 11.78 -2.41 -18.22
C ALA A 103 11.20 -1.18 -17.48
N CYS A 104 11.69 -0.89 -16.28
CA CYS A 104 11.23 0.17 -15.38
C CYS A 104 12.21 1.35 -15.27
N GLN A 105 13.47 1.14 -15.64
CA GLN A 105 14.53 2.15 -15.61
C GLN A 105 14.27 3.30 -16.58
N ASN A 106 14.49 4.53 -16.12
CA ASN A 106 14.38 5.76 -16.93
C ASN A 106 13.01 5.96 -17.61
N ARG A 107 11.91 5.49 -17.00
CA ARG A 107 10.56 5.60 -17.58
C ARG A 107 9.56 6.40 -16.77
N ALA A 108 9.73 6.45 -15.45
CA ALA A 108 8.71 7.03 -14.58
C ALA A 108 8.50 8.53 -14.90
N SER A 109 7.24 8.91 -15.09
CA SER A 109 6.76 10.29 -15.29
C SER A 109 5.78 10.74 -14.20
N SER A 110 5.19 9.82 -13.44
CA SER A 110 4.44 10.10 -12.20
C SER A 110 4.60 8.96 -11.19
N LEU A 111 4.27 9.23 -9.93
CA LEU A 111 4.27 8.20 -8.89
C LEU A 111 3.23 8.47 -7.80
N ARG A 112 2.76 7.39 -7.17
CA ARG A 112 1.91 7.45 -5.98
C ARG A 112 2.21 6.27 -5.06
N TYR A 113 1.68 6.32 -3.84
CA TYR A 113 1.76 5.20 -2.90
C TYR A 113 0.39 4.55 -2.72
N ALA A 114 0.34 3.27 -2.37
CA ALA A 114 -0.86 2.62 -1.86
C ALA A 114 -0.83 2.57 -0.32
N GLY A 115 -2.01 2.53 0.30
CA GLY A 115 -2.18 2.48 1.75
C GLY A 115 -2.56 3.81 2.40
N SER A 116 -2.76 3.77 3.72
CA SER A 116 -3.25 4.90 4.51
C SER A 116 -2.26 6.06 4.50
N PRO A 117 -2.72 7.33 4.36
CA PRO A 117 -1.86 8.50 4.48
C PRO A 117 -1.33 8.72 5.91
N TYR A 118 -1.88 8.06 6.93
CA TYR A 118 -1.60 8.32 8.35
C TYR A 118 -0.70 7.30 9.04
N GLY A 119 -0.45 6.14 8.43
CA GLY A 119 0.40 5.10 9.02
C GLY A 119 0.64 3.95 8.05
N LEU A 120 1.84 3.37 8.10
CA LEU A 120 2.29 2.34 7.16
C LEU A 120 1.46 1.05 7.21
N ASN A 121 1.03 0.64 8.40
CA ASN A 121 0.28 -0.61 8.59
C ASN A 121 -1.19 -0.39 8.97
N ASN A 122 -1.75 0.77 8.66
CA ASN A 122 -3.16 1.03 8.87
C ASN A 122 -4.00 0.30 7.82
N ASP A 123 -5.11 -0.28 8.26
CA ASP A 123 -6.12 -0.90 7.38
C ASP A 123 -6.63 0.09 6.34
N TYR A 124 -6.35 -0.19 5.08
CA TYR A 124 -6.68 0.69 3.98
C TYR A 124 -6.93 -0.09 2.69
N TYR A 125 -7.75 0.44 1.81
CA TYR A 125 -7.91 -0.05 0.44
C TYR A 125 -7.68 1.09 -0.56
N ASN A 126 -7.12 0.73 -1.71
CA ASN A 126 -6.99 1.56 -2.90
C ASN A 126 -7.57 0.77 -4.08
N LEU A 127 -8.56 1.33 -4.76
CA LEU A 127 -9.24 0.74 -5.92
C LEU A 127 -8.98 1.62 -7.14
N TYR A 128 -8.58 0.99 -8.24
CA TYR A 128 -8.04 1.68 -9.40
C TYR A 128 -8.90 1.39 -10.64
N GLN A 129 -9.10 2.41 -11.48
CA GLN A 129 -9.91 2.30 -12.69
C GLN A 129 -9.24 1.51 -13.82
N GLU A 130 -7.92 1.38 -13.79
CA GLU A 130 -7.18 0.64 -14.81
C GLU A 130 -6.55 -0.61 -14.19
N ILE A 131 -6.18 -1.57 -15.04
CA ILE A 131 -5.28 -2.66 -14.67
C ILE A 131 -3.92 -2.10 -14.24
N TYR A 132 -3.07 -2.94 -13.64
CA TYR A 132 -1.73 -2.56 -13.18
C TYR A 132 -1.71 -1.34 -12.23
N LEU A 133 -2.77 -1.18 -11.43
CA LEU A 133 -2.89 -0.12 -10.43
C LEU A 133 -2.87 1.31 -11.02
N GLY A 134 -3.34 1.49 -12.26
CA GLY A 134 -3.38 2.77 -12.98
C GLY A 134 -4.69 3.56 -12.85
N GLY A 135 -4.74 4.75 -13.45
CA GLY A 135 -5.94 5.56 -13.55
C GLY A 135 -6.37 6.24 -12.24
N GLU A 136 -7.61 6.73 -12.21
CA GLU A 136 -8.17 7.35 -11.00
C GLU A 136 -8.32 6.33 -9.87
N GLU A 137 -8.35 6.84 -8.64
CA GLU A 137 -8.33 6.02 -7.43
C GLU A 137 -9.52 6.34 -6.51
N PHE A 138 -10.24 5.30 -6.11
CA PHE A 138 -11.13 5.32 -4.96
C PHE A 138 -10.42 4.66 -3.78
N ARG A 139 -10.34 5.34 -2.64
CA ARG A 139 -9.57 4.84 -1.48
C ARG A 139 -10.23 5.17 -0.15
N GLY A 140 -9.92 4.38 0.86
CA GLY A 140 -10.45 4.63 2.19
C GLY A 140 -10.02 3.63 3.24
N GLU A 141 -10.36 3.98 4.48
CA GLU A 141 -10.17 3.16 5.67
C GLU A 141 -11.51 2.69 6.27
N LYS A 142 -12.65 3.13 5.73
CA LYS A 142 -13.97 2.80 6.28
C LYS A 142 -14.77 1.98 5.29
N ASP A 143 -15.76 1.26 5.80
CA ASP A 143 -16.75 0.59 4.95
C ASP A 143 -17.38 1.61 3.98
N ALA A 144 -17.52 1.23 2.71
CA ALA A 144 -18.17 2.02 1.69
C ALA A 144 -19.28 1.19 1.05
N ALA A 145 -20.54 1.58 1.30
CA ALA A 145 -21.73 0.91 0.77
C ALA A 145 -21.96 1.17 -0.72
N ASP A 146 -21.26 2.14 -1.30
CA ASP A 146 -21.32 2.60 -2.68
C ASP A 146 -19.99 3.27 -3.02
N LEU A 147 -19.55 3.17 -4.28
CA LEU A 147 -18.29 3.76 -4.77
C LEU A 147 -18.49 5.09 -5.53
N GLY A 148 -19.74 5.59 -5.61
CA GLY A 148 -20.08 6.80 -6.36
C GLY A 148 -19.73 6.66 -7.84
N ASP A 149 -18.96 7.61 -8.36
CA ASP A 149 -18.51 7.64 -9.75
C ASP A 149 -17.56 6.47 -10.11
N PHE A 150 -17.10 5.71 -9.11
CA PHE A 150 -16.29 4.50 -9.30
C PHE A 150 -17.09 3.19 -9.35
N ASP A 151 -18.42 3.28 -9.30
CA ASP A 151 -19.28 2.10 -9.43
C ASP A 151 -19.08 1.42 -10.79
N LEU A 152 -18.73 0.14 -10.78
CA LEU A 152 -18.45 -0.65 -12.00
C LEU A 152 -17.32 -0.07 -12.87
N THR A 153 -16.28 0.52 -12.25
CA THR A 153 -15.09 0.98 -12.99
C THR A 153 -13.78 0.40 -12.47
N ILE A 154 -13.81 -0.43 -11.43
CA ILE A 154 -12.59 -0.94 -10.78
C ILE A 154 -12.01 -2.13 -11.54
N SER A 155 -10.72 -2.02 -11.88
CA SER A 155 -9.95 -3.01 -12.64
C SER A 155 -8.76 -3.60 -11.89
N SER A 156 -8.30 -2.94 -10.84
CA SER A 156 -7.21 -3.43 -9.99
C SER A 156 -7.28 -2.82 -8.59
N LEU A 157 -6.58 -3.41 -7.62
CA LEU A 157 -6.68 -2.97 -6.23
C LEU A 157 -5.46 -3.31 -5.39
N VAL A 158 -5.31 -2.57 -4.29
CA VAL A 158 -4.37 -2.84 -3.20
C VAL A 158 -5.12 -2.75 -1.88
N VAL A 159 -4.80 -3.64 -0.95
CA VAL A 159 -5.16 -3.53 0.47
C VAL A 159 -3.88 -3.47 1.30
N THR A 160 -3.88 -2.65 2.34
CA THR A 160 -2.80 -2.58 3.34
C THR A 160 -3.34 -2.72 4.75
N GLY A 161 -2.46 -3.01 5.69
CA GLY A 161 -2.79 -3.16 7.11
C GLY A 161 -3.06 -4.62 7.49
N GLN A 162 -3.66 -4.84 8.65
CA GLN A 162 -3.74 -6.18 9.25
C GLN A 162 -5.12 -6.85 9.06
N SER A 163 -6.13 -6.05 8.74
CA SER A 163 -7.47 -6.55 8.50
C SER A 163 -7.66 -7.00 7.07
N ALA A 164 -8.44 -8.07 6.91
CA ALA A 164 -9.02 -8.41 5.62
C ALA A 164 -10.03 -7.34 5.17
N TRP A 165 -10.31 -7.32 3.86
CA TRP A 165 -11.38 -6.54 3.25
C TRP A 165 -12.29 -7.46 2.45
N THR A 166 -13.60 -7.28 2.57
CA THR A 166 -14.60 -7.94 1.72
C THR A 166 -15.08 -6.97 0.65
N PHE A 167 -14.91 -7.36 -0.60
CA PHE A 167 -15.45 -6.66 -1.76
C PHE A 167 -16.75 -7.31 -2.19
N TYR A 168 -17.68 -6.52 -2.73
CA TYR A 168 -19.01 -6.96 -3.10
C TYR A 168 -19.36 -6.50 -4.52
N ARG A 169 -20.06 -7.37 -5.26
CA ARG A 169 -20.60 -7.05 -6.59
C ARG A 169 -21.89 -6.25 -6.59
N GLY A 170 -22.48 -6.02 -5.42
CA GLY A 170 -23.70 -5.23 -5.24
C GLY A 170 -23.43 -4.04 -4.33
N LEU A 171 -24.34 -3.05 -4.39
CA LEU A 171 -24.38 -1.93 -3.46
C LEU A 171 -24.81 -2.41 -2.06
N ASN A 172 -24.51 -1.63 -1.03
CA ASN A 172 -24.88 -1.90 0.36
C ASN A 172 -24.47 -3.30 0.83
N TYR A 173 -23.28 -3.77 0.43
CA TYR A 173 -22.72 -5.06 0.83
C TYR A 173 -23.57 -6.26 0.37
N THR A 174 -24.23 -6.13 -0.78
CA THR A 174 -25.05 -7.19 -1.39
C THR A 174 -24.33 -7.87 -2.56
N GLY A 175 -24.91 -8.94 -3.09
CA GLY A 175 -24.32 -9.69 -4.20
C GLY A 175 -23.22 -10.65 -3.74
N LEU A 176 -22.45 -11.16 -4.71
CA LEU A 176 -21.36 -12.11 -4.43
C LEU A 176 -20.23 -11.37 -3.68
N PRO A 177 -19.86 -11.81 -2.48
CA PRO A 177 -18.74 -11.24 -1.72
C PRO A 177 -17.44 -12.02 -1.96
N MET A 178 -16.32 -11.35 -1.77
CA MET A 178 -14.99 -11.97 -1.80
C MET A 178 -14.05 -11.27 -0.84
N CYS A 179 -13.34 -12.07 -0.03
CA CYS A 179 -12.36 -11.54 0.91
C CYS A 179 -10.98 -11.48 0.28
N MET A 180 -10.27 -10.40 0.56
CA MET A 180 -8.85 -10.25 0.33
C MET A 180 -8.14 -10.04 1.65
N TYR A 181 -7.04 -10.77 1.85
CA TYR A 181 -6.14 -10.57 2.97
C TYR A 181 -4.87 -9.88 2.50
N PRO A 182 -4.32 -8.94 3.28
CA PRO A 182 -2.95 -8.47 3.11
C PRO A 182 -2.01 -9.57 3.59
N ASP A 183 -1.56 -10.42 2.67
CA ASP A 183 -0.76 -11.61 2.96
C ASP A 183 0.74 -11.46 2.61
N GLY A 184 1.10 -10.39 1.92
CA GLY A 184 2.47 -9.89 1.83
C GLY A 184 2.85 -9.15 3.11
N HIS A 185 4.10 -9.34 3.56
CA HIS A 185 4.60 -8.75 4.79
C HIS A 185 6.07 -8.34 4.65
N TYR A 186 6.38 -7.10 5.02
CA TYR A 186 7.74 -6.61 5.23
C TYR A 186 7.89 -6.08 6.65
N THR A 187 9.06 -6.34 7.25
CA THR A 187 9.41 -5.81 8.57
C THR A 187 10.87 -5.40 8.61
N ASN A 188 11.15 -4.26 9.24
CA ASN A 188 12.51 -3.83 9.57
C ASN A 188 12.48 -2.91 10.81
N ASP A 189 13.36 -3.18 11.78
CA ASP A 189 13.48 -2.40 13.02
C ASP A 189 12.17 -2.13 13.80
N GLY A 190 11.19 -3.03 13.65
CA GLY A 190 9.87 -2.93 14.30
C GLY A 190 8.83 -2.15 13.52
N ILE A 191 9.12 -1.76 12.28
CA ILE A 191 8.18 -1.17 11.34
C ILE A 191 7.66 -2.28 10.43
N ASP A 192 6.34 -2.45 10.39
CA ASP A 192 5.67 -3.48 9.59
C ASP A 192 4.86 -2.85 8.45
N ILE A 193 4.82 -3.54 7.32
CA ILE A 193 3.89 -3.28 6.21
C ILE A 193 3.27 -4.61 5.79
N ASP A 194 1.99 -4.75 6.05
CA ASP A 194 1.16 -5.82 5.53
C ASP A 194 0.39 -5.31 4.30
N TYR A 195 0.41 -6.07 3.22
CA TYR A 195 -0.18 -5.66 1.95
C TYR A 195 -0.66 -6.84 1.11
N GLY A 196 -1.57 -6.58 0.19
CA GLY A 196 -1.95 -7.49 -0.88
C GLY A 196 -2.41 -6.67 -2.07
N PHE A 197 -2.19 -7.16 -3.29
CA PHE A 197 -2.60 -6.46 -4.51
C PHE A 197 -3.11 -7.42 -5.57
N ILE A 198 -3.89 -6.88 -6.50
CA ILE A 198 -4.41 -7.55 -7.68
C ILE A 198 -4.18 -6.60 -8.85
N PHE A 199 -3.49 -7.07 -9.89
CA PHE A 199 -3.23 -6.24 -11.08
C PHE A 199 -4.36 -6.23 -12.08
N ASP A 200 -5.17 -7.29 -12.09
CA ASP A 200 -6.28 -7.49 -12.99
C ASP A 200 -7.37 -8.27 -12.24
N MET A 201 -8.62 -7.82 -12.33
CA MET A 201 -9.75 -8.47 -11.64
C MET A 201 -9.92 -9.95 -11.95
N SER A 202 -9.39 -10.45 -13.06
CA SER A 202 -9.36 -11.88 -13.37
C SER A 202 -8.51 -12.70 -12.39
N GLU A 203 -7.47 -12.12 -11.78
CA GLU A 203 -6.71 -12.74 -10.67
C GLU A 203 -7.58 -12.87 -9.41
N PHE A 204 -8.52 -11.94 -9.25
CA PHE A 204 -9.58 -11.99 -8.23
C PHE A 204 -10.70 -12.97 -8.62
N GLY A 205 -10.63 -13.63 -9.78
CA GLY A 205 -11.66 -14.54 -10.28
C GLY A 205 -12.98 -13.86 -10.63
N TRP A 206 -12.98 -12.53 -10.75
CA TRP A 206 -14.15 -11.73 -11.11
C TRP A 206 -13.97 -11.12 -12.50
N PRO A 207 -15.07 -10.86 -13.23
CA PRO A 207 -15.00 -9.99 -14.38
C PRO A 207 -14.49 -8.61 -13.97
N ASP A 208 -13.78 -7.96 -14.88
CA ASP A 208 -13.44 -6.55 -14.76
C ASP A 208 -14.68 -5.70 -14.43
N ASN A 209 -14.48 -4.56 -13.75
CA ASN A 209 -15.55 -3.62 -13.43
C ASN A 209 -16.68 -4.20 -12.55
N SER A 210 -16.35 -5.10 -11.64
CA SER A 210 -17.35 -5.82 -10.83
C SER A 210 -17.56 -5.29 -9.41
N ILE A 211 -16.63 -4.52 -8.84
CA ILE A 211 -16.71 -4.08 -7.43
C ILE A 211 -17.67 -2.88 -7.32
N ARG A 212 -18.54 -2.91 -6.32
CA ARG A 212 -19.56 -1.86 -6.07
C ARG A 212 -19.68 -1.44 -4.61
N SER A 213 -19.19 -2.25 -3.66
CA SER A 213 -19.06 -1.86 -2.26
C SER A 213 -17.96 -2.65 -1.56
N VAL A 214 -17.45 -2.12 -0.46
CA VAL A 214 -16.32 -2.66 0.30
C VAL A 214 -16.57 -2.56 1.80
N ARG A 215 -16.21 -3.60 2.55
CA ARG A 215 -16.39 -3.67 4.00
C ARG A 215 -15.18 -4.27 4.67
N ARG A 216 -14.71 -3.68 5.77
CA ARG A 216 -13.60 -4.22 6.55
C ARG A 216 -13.99 -5.54 7.20
N GLY A 217 -13.04 -6.45 7.29
CA GLY A 217 -13.20 -7.82 7.77
C GLY A 217 -13.56 -8.78 6.63
N CYS A 218 -13.43 -10.08 6.90
CA CYS A 218 -13.87 -11.12 5.99
C CYS A 218 -15.27 -11.62 6.38
N HIS A 219 -16.26 -11.35 5.54
CA HIS A 219 -17.66 -11.68 5.81
C HIS A 219 -18.14 -12.95 5.09
N VAL A 220 -17.21 -13.74 4.53
CA VAL A 220 -17.50 -15.00 3.83
C VAL A 220 -16.42 -16.06 3.98
N GLN A 221 -16.74 -17.27 3.52
CA GLN A 221 -15.79 -18.40 3.45
C GLN A 221 -14.91 -18.36 2.19
N ASN A 222 -15.31 -17.66 1.13
CA ASN A 222 -14.51 -17.55 -0.09
C ASN A 222 -13.38 -16.52 0.11
N VAL A 223 -12.14 -17.00 0.06
CA VAL A 223 -10.93 -16.21 0.32
C VAL A 223 -10.03 -16.25 -0.90
N VAL A 224 -9.61 -15.08 -1.37
CA VAL A 224 -8.49 -14.93 -2.31
C VAL A 224 -7.26 -14.50 -1.51
N ARG A 225 -6.15 -15.17 -1.77
CA ARG A 225 -4.81 -14.79 -1.32
C ARG A 225 -4.08 -14.16 -2.50
N ALA A 226 -3.41 -13.04 -2.28
CA ALA A 226 -2.67 -12.41 -3.36
C ALA A 226 -1.52 -13.34 -3.80
N PRO A 227 -1.09 -13.31 -5.07
CA PRO A 227 0.04 -14.10 -5.51
C PRO A 227 1.29 -13.73 -4.69
N VAL A 228 1.80 -14.67 -3.90
CA VAL A 228 3.07 -14.50 -3.18
C VAL A 228 4.21 -14.54 -4.20
N ASN A 229 4.76 -13.38 -4.56
CA ASN A 229 5.95 -13.32 -5.38
C ASN A 229 7.16 -13.74 -4.52
N ARG A 230 7.46 -15.05 -4.50
CA ARG A 230 8.62 -15.59 -3.79
C ARG A 230 9.89 -15.05 -4.45
N THR A 231 10.51 -14.02 -3.88
CA THR A 231 11.89 -13.67 -4.22
C THR A 231 12.81 -14.81 -3.76
N PRO A 232 13.78 -15.25 -4.60
CA PRO A 232 14.74 -16.28 -4.20
C PRO A 232 15.72 -15.74 -3.14
N GLY A 233 15.39 -15.93 -1.86
CA GLY A 233 16.31 -15.73 -0.75
C GLY A 233 17.42 -16.80 -0.76
N GLY A 234 18.66 -16.34 -0.81
CA GLY A 234 19.86 -17.14 -1.08
C GLY A 234 20.11 -18.33 -0.14
N GLY A 235 20.32 -19.49 -0.76
CA GLY A 235 21.08 -20.60 -0.21
C GLY A 235 22.33 -20.83 -1.07
N LYS A 236 23.52 -20.66 -0.49
CA LYS A 236 24.80 -20.98 -1.13
C LYS A 236 24.85 -22.48 -1.47
N THR A 237 25.02 -22.83 -2.74
CA THR A 237 25.77 -24.03 -3.16
C THR A 237 26.29 -23.88 -4.59
N SER A 238 27.48 -24.47 -4.79
CA SER A 238 28.47 -24.30 -5.86
C SER A 238 28.20 -25.10 -7.14
N MET A 239 28.58 -24.52 -8.30
CA MET A 239 28.87 -25.12 -9.65
C MET A 239 27.71 -25.89 -10.35
N THR A 240 27.37 -25.76 -11.64
CA THR A 240 28.18 -25.66 -12.87
C THR A 240 27.27 -25.27 -14.08
N SER A 241 27.78 -24.44 -15.00
CA SER A 241 27.55 -24.31 -16.47
C SER A 241 26.18 -24.46 -17.17
N ALA A 242 25.86 -23.41 -17.96
CA ALA A 242 25.31 -23.37 -19.34
C ALA A 242 23.79 -23.54 -19.60
N PRO A 243 23.28 -22.97 -20.72
CA PRO A 243 22.03 -22.21 -20.75
C PRO A 243 20.87 -22.94 -21.45
N GLU A 244 19.63 -22.67 -21.01
CA GLU A 244 18.43 -23.06 -21.75
C GLU A 244 17.31 -22.02 -21.56
N GLU A 245 16.93 -21.41 -22.69
CA GLU A 245 15.56 -21.19 -23.16
C GLU A 245 14.50 -20.73 -22.14
N MET A 246 14.19 -19.42 -22.19
CA MET A 246 13.10 -18.82 -21.44
C MET A 246 11.80 -18.98 -22.23
N ASP A 247 11.19 -20.15 -22.08
CA ASP A 247 9.87 -20.45 -22.63
C ASP A 247 8.76 -19.83 -21.77
N ALA A 248 7.69 -19.40 -22.44
CA ALA A 248 6.61 -18.60 -21.89
C ALA A 248 5.94 -19.22 -20.65
N MET A 249 5.90 -18.49 -19.54
CA MET A 249 5.22 -18.93 -18.32
C MET A 249 3.72 -18.64 -18.41
N SER A 250 2.99 -19.61 -18.96
CA SER A 250 1.58 -19.86 -18.67
C SER A 250 1.46 -20.54 -17.31
N ILE A 251 0.74 -19.96 -16.34
CA ILE A 251 0.29 -20.69 -15.14
C ILE A 251 -1.16 -20.33 -14.79
N THR A 252 -2.03 -21.23 -15.20
CA THR A 252 -3.22 -21.69 -14.46
C THR A 252 -2.82 -22.27 -13.10
N SER A 253 -3.39 -21.78 -11.99
CA SER A 253 -3.79 -22.61 -10.85
C SER A 253 -4.56 -21.79 -9.80
N VAL A 254 -5.88 -21.93 -9.76
CA VAL A 254 -6.70 -21.57 -8.60
C VAL A 254 -6.71 -22.78 -7.66
N HIS A 255 -6.11 -22.65 -6.48
CA HIS A 255 -6.21 -23.66 -5.43
C HIS A 255 -7.43 -23.35 -4.55
N THR A 256 -8.55 -24.01 -4.83
CA THR A 256 -9.70 -24.07 -3.92
C THR A 256 -9.33 -25.00 -2.76
N VAL A 257 -9.10 -24.44 -1.57
CA VAL A 257 -8.98 -25.25 -0.35
C VAL A 257 -10.38 -25.44 0.23
N HIS A 258 -10.89 -26.66 0.18
CA HIS A 258 -12.00 -27.08 1.03
C HIS A 258 -11.43 -27.46 2.40
N VAL A 259 -11.90 -26.78 3.45
CA VAL A 259 -11.84 -27.25 4.84
C VAL A 259 -13.27 -27.48 5.31
#